data_AF-A0A924KDY0-F1
#
_entry.id   AF-A0A924KDY0-F1
#
_cell.length_a   1.000
_cell.length_b   1.000
_cell.length_c   1.000
_cell.angle_alpha   90.00
_cell.angle_beta   90.00
_cell.angle_gamma   90.00
#
_symmetry.space_group_name_H-M   'P 1'
#
loop_
_entity.id
_entity.type
_entity.pdbx_description
1 polymer ?
#
loop_
_entity_poly.entity_id
_entity_poly.type
_entity_poly.pdbx_seq_one_letter_code
_entity_poly.pdbx_strand_id
1 'polypeptide(L)'
;MALASIYGCKKSSTSTAIPCDPAISYSKTVKSILVTNCTQSNCHDGNNLTSLANYDIAHHGATQIKSDVSSGRMPSGGSLTSTDKSAIICWIDNGARNN
;
A
#
# COMPACT_ATOMS: atom_id res chain seq x y z
N MET A 1 49.14 -13.31 -5.24
CA MET A 1 47.95 -13.99 -4.69
C MET A 1 46.89 -12.93 -4.45
N ALA A 2 46.04 -12.67 -5.44
CA ALA A 2 45.01 -11.63 -5.36
C ALA A 2 43.74 -12.26 -4.79
N LEU A 3 43.39 -11.90 -3.55
CA LEU A 3 42.13 -12.28 -2.94
C LEU A 3 41.11 -11.18 -3.25
N ALA A 4 40.23 -11.45 -4.21
CA ALA A 4 39.07 -10.64 -4.50
C ALA A 4 38.00 -10.87 -3.42
N SER A 5 37.85 -9.91 -2.51
CA SER A 5 36.72 -9.86 -1.59
C SER A 5 35.50 -9.29 -2.32
N ILE A 6 34.62 -10.18 -2.74
CA ILE A 6 33.27 -9.87 -3.21
C ILE A 6 32.45 -9.28 -2.05
N TYR A 7 32.55 -7.96 -1.85
CA TYR A 7 31.55 -7.24 -1.09
C TYR A 7 30.24 -7.33 -1.87
N GLY A 8 29.42 -8.32 -1.52
CA GLY A 8 28.05 -8.38 -1.93
C GLY A 8 27.39 -7.06 -1.57
N CYS A 9 26.89 -6.35 -2.58
CA CYS A 9 25.94 -5.28 -2.39
C CYS A 9 24.73 -5.88 -1.67
N LYS A 10 24.71 -5.80 -0.34
CA LYS A 10 23.44 -5.75 0.37
C LYS A 10 22.76 -4.56 -0.25
N LYS A 11 21.71 -4.78 -1.03
CA LYS A 11 20.77 -3.71 -1.37
C LYS A 11 20.26 -3.23 -0.02
N SER A 12 20.96 -2.23 0.53
CA SER A 12 20.58 -1.55 1.74
C SER A 12 19.41 -0.71 1.30
N SER A 13 18.26 -1.38 1.20
CA SER A 13 16.99 -0.75 1.41
C SER A 13 17.05 -0.28 2.86
N THR A 14 17.71 0.84 3.10
CA THR A 14 17.43 1.70 4.26
C THR A 14 16.04 2.28 4.01
N SER A 15 15.06 1.38 3.89
CA SER A 15 13.72 1.67 4.32
C SER A 15 13.90 1.70 5.82
N THR A 16 14.06 2.90 6.37
CA THR A 16 13.58 3.18 7.71
C THR A 16 12.24 2.46 7.78
N ALA A 17 12.20 1.29 8.41
CA ALA A 17 10.95 0.61 8.65
C ALA A 17 10.21 1.59 9.53
N ILE A 18 9.35 2.42 8.93
CA ILE A 18 8.42 3.24 9.69
C ILE A 18 7.66 2.20 10.50
N PRO A 19 7.84 2.18 11.83
CA PRO A 19 7.23 1.17 12.65
C PRO A 19 5.74 1.22 12.36
N CYS A 20 5.19 0.06 12.02
CA CYS A 20 3.79 -0.03 11.68
C CYS A 20 2.96 0.40 12.88
N ASP A 21 2.24 1.51 12.79
CA ASP A 21 1.35 1.92 13.87
C ASP A 21 0.15 0.94 13.93
N PRO A 22 0.00 0.16 15.02
CA PRO A 22 -1.10 -0.79 15.16
C PRO A 22 -2.48 -0.11 15.23
N ALA A 23 -2.55 1.21 15.45
CA ALA A 23 -3.79 1.96 15.44
C ALA A 23 -4.33 2.22 14.02
N ILE A 24 -3.50 2.03 12.98
CA ILE A 24 -3.95 2.16 11.58
C ILE A 24 -4.99 1.09 11.27
N SER A 25 -6.19 1.55 10.90
CA SER A 25 -7.30 0.71 10.48
C SER A 25 -7.91 1.22 9.18
N TYR A 26 -8.78 0.42 8.59
CA TYR A 26 -9.51 0.81 7.39
C TYR A 26 -10.32 2.09 7.61
N SER A 27 -11.21 2.07 8.62
CA SER A 27 -12.12 3.17 8.93
C SER A 27 -11.41 4.46 9.34
N LYS A 28 -10.27 4.37 10.05
CA LYS A 28 -9.57 5.55 10.60
C LYS A 28 -8.62 6.21 9.62
N THR A 29 -7.94 5.44 8.78
CA THR A 29 -6.82 5.96 7.97
C THR A 29 -6.92 5.52 6.51
N VAL A 30 -7.07 4.23 6.24
CA VAL A 30 -6.89 3.73 4.86
C VAL A 30 -8.06 4.10 3.96
N LYS A 31 -9.28 4.17 4.48
CA LYS A 31 -10.46 4.52 3.68
C LYS A 31 -10.31 5.89 3.02
N SER A 32 -9.85 6.91 3.75
CA SER A 32 -9.68 8.25 3.17
C SER A 32 -8.62 8.25 2.07
N ILE A 33 -7.52 7.52 2.25
CA ILE A 33 -6.46 7.37 1.24
C ILE A 33 -6.99 6.67 -0.01
N LEU A 34 -7.69 5.54 0.13
CA LEU A 34 -8.24 4.79 -1.01
C LEU A 34 -9.32 5.59 -1.75
N VAL A 35 -10.21 6.26 -1.02
CA VAL A 35 -11.24 7.10 -1.65
C VAL A 35 -10.62 8.26 -2.41
N THR A 36 -9.63 8.94 -1.82
CA THR A 36 -9.02 10.13 -2.43
C THR A 36 -8.22 9.77 -3.68
N ASN A 37 -7.50 8.64 -3.66
CA ASN A 37 -6.52 8.33 -4.69
C ASN A 37 -6.98 7.26 -5.70
N CYS A 38 -7.91 6.38 -5.32
CA CYS A 38 -8.24 5.18 -6.10
C CYS A 38 -9.68 5.13 -6.60
N THR A 39 -10.63 5.82 -5.96
CA THR A 39 -12.05 5.78 -6.32
C THR A 39 -12.48 6.93 -7.24
N GLN A 40 -11.58 7.39 -8.11
CA GLN A 40 -11.89 8.38 -9.16
C GLN A 40 -12.79 7.75 -10.23
N SER A 41 -13.53 8.57 -10.99
CA SER A 41 -14.41 8.09 -12.06
C SER A 41 -13.67 7.18 -13.04
N ASN A 42 -14.28 6.04 -13.37
CA ASN A 42 -13.72 4.98 -14.24
C ASN A 42 -12.55 4.19 -13.64
N CYS A 43 -12.21 4.42 -12.37
CA CYS A 43 -11.29 3.58 -11.60
C CYS A 43 -12.10 2.70 -10.64
N HIS A 44 -11.74 2.68 -9.35
CA HIS A 44 -12.42 1.88 -8.32
C HIS A 44 -13.60 2.63 -7.70
N ASP A 45 -14.49 3.15 -8.53
CA ASP A 45 -15.62 3.99 -8.11
C ASP A 45 -16.87 3.20 -7.70
N GLY A 46 -16.97 1.91 -8.06
CA GLY A 46 -18.14 1.06 -7.86
C GLY A 46 -19.05 0.95 -9.08
N ASN A 47 -18.86 1.79 -10.10
CA ASN A 47 -19.61 1.75 -11.35
C ASN A 47 -18.84 0.97 -12.42
N ASN A 48 -17.52 1.22 -12.53
CA ASN A 48 -16.66 0.61 -13.54
C ASN A 48 -15.83 -0.53 -12.97
N LEU A 49 -15.18 -0.29 -11.83
CA LEU A 49 -14.50 -1.32 -11.06
C LEU A 49 -15.07 -1.34 -9.64
N THR A 50 -14.86 -2.45 -8.94
CA THR A 50 -15.27 -2.63 -7.55
C THR A 50 -14.79 -1.50 -6.66
N SER A 51 -15.70 -0.92 -5.87
CA SER A 51 -15.40 0.26 -5.06
C SER A 51 -14.47 -0.09 -3.89
N LEU A 52 -13.33 0.60 -3.81
CA LEU A 52 -12.41 0.50 -2.67
C LEU A 52 -12.88 1.33 -1.44
N ALA A 53 -14.01 2.02 -1.55
CA ALA A 53 -14.69 2.67 -0.42
C ALA A 53 -15.48 1.69 0.47
N ASN A 54 -15.66 0.46 0.00
CA ASN A 54 -16.25 -0.64 0.76
C ASN A 54 -15.13 -1.43 1.47
N TYR A 55 -15.30 -1.64 2.78
CA TYR A 55 -14.32 -2.36 3.60
C TYR A 55 -14.12 -3.80 3.13
N ASP A 56 -15.19 -4.56 2.92
CA ASP A 56 -15.09 -5.98 2.57
C ASP A 56 -14.37 -6.16 1.23
N ILE A 57 -14.65 -5.28 0.25
CA ILE A 57 -13.93 -5.30 -1.03
C ILE A 57 -12.43 -5.01 -0.83
N ALA A 58 -12.11 -3.96 -0.07
CA ALA A 58 -10.71 -3.60 0.19
C ALA A 58 -9.98 -4.68 1.01
N HIS A 59 -10.65 -5.30 1.97
CA HIS A 59 -10.12 -6.37 2.83
C HIS A 59 -9.81 -7.63 2.01
N HIS A 60 -10.77 -8.11 1.21
CA HIS A 60 -10.55 -9.27 0.34
C HIS A 60 -9.48 -8.99 -0.73
N GLY A 61 -9.37 -7.75 -1.21
CA GLY A 61 -8.37 -7.31 -2.18
C GLY A 61 -7.01 -6.92 -1.58
N ALA A 62 -6.82 -7.01 -0.26
CA ALA A 62 -5.69 -6.41 0.44
C ALA A 62 -4.32 -6.82 -0.15
N THR A 63 -4.10 -8.11 -0.42
CA THR A 63 -2.83 -8.57 -1.00
C THR A 63 -2.56 -7.96 -2.38
N GLN A 64 -3.59 -7.84 -3.22
CA GLN A 64 -3.48 -7.23 -4.55
C GLN A 64 -3.18 -5.72 -4.42
N ILE A 65 -3.92 -5.02 -3.56
CA ILE A 65 -3.70 -3.60 -3.26
C ILE A 65 -2.24 -3.38 -2.81
N LYS A 66 -1.72 -4.22 -1.91
CA LYS A 66 -0.32 -4.13 -1.46
C LYS A 66 0.66 -4.25 -2.64
N SER A 67 0.47 -5.23 -3.51
CA SER A 67 1.33 -5.45 -4.67
C SER A 67 1.32 -4.26 -5.63
N ASP A 68 0.13 -3.75 -5.96
CA ASP A 68 -0.01 -2.65 -6.92
C ASP A 68 0.51 -1.31 -6.38
N VAL A 69 0.28 -1.05 -5.10
CA VAL A 69 0.77 0.15 -4.41
C VAL A 69 2.29 0.09 -4.20
N SER A 70 2.82 -1.06 -3.78
CA SER A 70 4.28 -1.21 -3.56
C SER A 70 5.06 -1.11 -4.86
N SER A 71 4.57 -1.72 -5.94
CA SER A 71 5.16 -1.61 -7.28
C SER A 71 4.98 -0.23 -7.93
N GLY A 72 4.04 0.58 -7.43
CA GLY A 72 3.71 1.88 -8.01
C GLY A 72 2.87 1.78 -9.29
N ARG A 73 2.29 0.60 -9.58
CA ARG A 73 1.34 0.42 -10.68
C ARG A 73 0.05 1.20 -10.45
N MET A 74 -0.37 1.34 -9.19
CA MET A 74 -1.56 2.09 -8.80
C MET A 74 -1.23 3.26 -7.86
N PRO A 75 -1.94 4.39 -8.00
CA PRO A 75 -3.03 4.65 -8.95
C PRO A 75 -2.55 4.90 -10.39
N SER A 76 -3.38 4.55 -11.38
CA SER A 76 -3.10 4.81 -12.80
C SER A 76 -3.09 6.31 -13.09
N GLY A 77 -2.00 6.83 -13.66
CA GLY A 77 -1.87 8.25 -14.02
C GLY A 77 -1.56 9.18 -12.83
N GLY A 78 -1.30 8.63 -11.65
CA GLY A 78 -0.92 9.37 -10.46
C GLY A 78 0.11 8.61 -9.61
N SER A 79 0.38 9.11 -8.41
CA SER A 79 1.24 8.44 -7.45
C SER A 79 0.74 8.68 -6.03
N LEU A 80 0.97 7.71 -5.15
CA LEU A 80 0.78 7.88 -3.72
C LEU A 80 2.02 8.51 -3.11
N THR A 81 1.81 9.33 -2.08
CA THR A 81 2.92 9.78 -1.25
C THR A 81 3.55 8.58 -0.54
N SER A 82 4.82 8.72 -0.13
CA SER A 82 5.51 7.69 0.65
C SER A 82 4.75 7.35 1.95
N THR A 83 4.13 8.35 2.57
CA THR A 83 3.33 8.21 3.78
C THR A 83 2.06 7.40 3.52
N ASP A 84 1.30 7.74 2.48
CA ASP A 84 0.06 7.02 2.13
C ASP A 84 0.34 5.56 1.75
N LYS A 85 1.39 5.36 0.94
CA LYS A 85 1.88 4.02 0.57
C LYS A 85 2.21 3.21 1.83
N SER A 86 2.94 3.80 2.77
CA SER A 86 3.32 3.13 4.01
C SER A 86 2.11 2.82 4.89
N ALA A 87 1.12 3.73 4.98
CA ALA A 87 -0.10 3.51 5.75
C ALA A 87 -0.94 2.35 5.19
N ILE A 88 -1.11 2.28 3.86
CA ILE A 88 -1.82 1.17 3.19
C ILE A 88 -1.10 -0.16 3.45
N ILE A 89 0.22 -0.21 3.21
CA ILE A 89 1.02 -1.43 3.45
C ILE A 89 0.91 -1.85 4.92
N CYS A 90 0.97 -0.87 5.81
CA CYS A 90 0.94 -1.12 7.23
C CYS A 90 -0.38 -1.71 7.73
N TRP A 91 -1.49 -1.14 7.27
CA TRP A 91 -2.82 -1.67 7.55
C TRP A 91 -2.95 -3.14 7.13
N ILE A 92 -2.40 -3.49 5.97
CA ILE A 92 -2.45 -4.86 5.42
C ILE A 92 -1.58 -5.79 6.26
N ASP A 93 -0.37 -5.36 6.65
CA ASP A 93 0.53 -6.12 7.51
C ASP A 93 -0.03 -6.31 8.93
N ASN A 94 -0.86 -5.38 9.38
CA ASN A 94 -1.65 -5.48 10.61
C ASN A 94 -2.96 -6.27 10.43
N GLY A 95 -3.13 -7.02 9.34
CA GLY A 95 -4.26 -7.91 9.10
C GLY A 95 -5.50 -7.24 8.51
N ALA A 96 -5.35 -6.08 7.87
CA ALA A 96 -6.40 -5.36 7.17
C ALA A 96 -7.68 -5.14 8.01
N ARG A 97 -7.49 -4.73 9.27
CA ARG A 97 -8.57 -4.60 10.28
C ARG A 97 -9.45 -3.37 10.06
N ASN A 98 -10.68 -3.43 10.56
CA ASN A 98 -11.66 -2.34 10.56
C ASN A 98 -12.12 -2.04 12.00
N ASN A 99 -11.32 -1.23 12.71
CA ASN A 99 -11.46 -0.93 14.14
C ASN A 99 -11.46 0.58 14.41
#